data_AF-A0AAE0AIV5-F1
#
_entry.id   AF-A0AAE0AIV5-F1
#
_cell.length_a   1.000
_cell.length_b   1.000
_cell.length_c   1.000
_cell.angle_alpha   90.00
_cell.angle_beta   90.00
_cell.angle_gamma   90.00
#
_symmetry.space_group_name_H-M   'P 1'
#
loop_
_entity.id
_entity.type
_entity.pdbx_description
1 polymer ?
#
loop_
_entity_poly.entity_id
_entity_poly.type
_entity_poly.pdbx_seq_one_letter_code
_entity_poly.pdbx_strand_id
1 'polypeptide(L)'
;MWIAEGFVQKAIGKTEEEVGNRYFKQLMYRSMIQAITLHARDVVKACKVHNLMREVATQMFKEEKFGAILVDRGEEIEDRHRRLSVYNNAENIPTNVGKLNIRSFHRFSATEVSCSALRKLLAELRLVRMLNLQGVHI
;
A
#
# COMPACT_ATOMS: atom_id res chain seq x y z
N MET A 1 7.62 3.53 2.36
CA MET A 1 6.78 2.80 1.37
C MET A 1 7.20 3.09 -0.07
N TRP A 2 7.16 4.34 -0.57
CA TRP A 2 7.48 4.64 -1.98
C TRP A 2 8.89 4.24 -2.44
N ILE A 3 9.90 4.36 -1.57
CA ILE A 3 11.27 3.92 -1.86
C ILE A 3 11.33 2.40 -2.04
N ALA A 4 10.76 1.63 -1.11
CA ALA A 4 10.70 0.16 -1.20
C ALA A 4 9.92 -0.36 -2.41
N GLU A 5 8.93 0.42 -2.88
CA GLU A 5 8.19 0.16 -4.12
C GLU A 5 8.98 0.50 -5.40
N GLY A 6 10.08 1.25 -5.27
CA GLY A 6 10.88 1.75 -6.39
C GLY A 6 10.25 2.94 -7.12
N PHE A 7 9.27 3.63 -6.52
CA PHE A 7 8.68 4.83 -7.10
C PHE A 7 9.58 6.05 -7.00
N VAL A 8 10.52 6.03 -6.06
CA VAL A 8 11.48 7.10 -5.88
C VAL A 8 12.76 6.74 -6.60
N GLN A 9 13.13 7.54 -7.58
CA GLN A 9 14.38 7.38 -8.32
C GLN A 9 15.48 8.21 -7.67
N LYS A 10 16.63 7.59 -7.39
CA LYS A 10 17.80 8.27 -6.86
C LYS A 10 18.26 9.36 -7.83
N ALA A 11 18.50 10.57 -7.30
CA ALA A 11 19.03 11.69 -8.06
C ALA A 11 20.48 11.97 -7.63
N ILE A 12 21.29 12.48 -8.56
CA ILE A 12 22.70 12.85 -8.27
C ILE A 12 22.72 13.87 -7.13
N GLY A 13 23.53 13.60 -6.11
CA GLY A 13 23.69 14.48 -4.95
C GLY A 13 22.47 14.53 -4.00
N LYS A 14 21.51 13.61 -4.12
CA LYS A 14 20.35 13.53 -3.21
C LYS A 14 20.08 12.11 -2.74
N THR A 15 19.62 11.98 -1.51
CA THR A 15 19.12 10.70 -0.99
C THR A 15 17.73 10.40 -1.57
N GLU A 16 17.34 9.13 -1.59
CA GLU A 16 15.97 8.76 -2.01
C GLU A 16 14.92 9.35 -1.06
N GLU A 17 15.25 9.53 0.21
CA GLU A 17 14.36 10.21 1.15
C GLU A 17 14.12 11.68 0.76
N GLU A 18 15.17 12.42 0.41
CA GLU A 18 15.04 13.81 -0.05
C GLU A 18 14.22 13.90 -1.35
N VAL A 19 14.43 12.97 -2.28
CA VAL A 19 13.64 12.92 -3.52
C VAL A 19 12.18 12.59 -3.21
N GLY A 20 11.92 11.61 -2.34
CA GLY A 20 10.57 11.25 -1.91
C GLY A 20 9.84 12.40 -1.23
N ASN A 21 10.53 13.12 -0.32
CA ASN A 21 10.00 14.31 0.34
C ASN A 21 9.68 15.43 -0.66
N ARG A 22 10.49 15.59 -1.71
CA ARG A 22 10.20 16.54 -2.79
C ARG A 22 8.94 16.16 -3.56
N TYR A 23 8.75 14.89 -3.93
CA TYR A 23 7.53 14.41 -4.59
C TYR A 23 6.29 14.62 -3.71
N PHE A 24 6.40 14.30 -2.42
CA PHE A 24 5.33 14.55 -1.45
C PHE A 24 4.92 16.04 -1.40
N LYS A 25 5.90 16.96 -1.33
CA LYS A 25 5.64 18.40 -1.37
C LYS A 25 5.00 18.85 -2.68
N GLN A 26 5.37 18.27 -3.83
CA GLN A 26 4.74 18.58 -5.11
C GLN A 26 3.26 18.16 -5.16
N LEU A 27 2.91 17.00 -4.59
CA LEU A 27 1.51 16.57 -4.49
C LEU A 27 0.70 17.55 -3.62
N MET A 28 1.26 18.06 -2.53
CA MET A 28 0.62 19.10 -1.72
C MET A 28 0.47 20.42 -2.49
N TYR A 29 1.54 20.89 -3.14
CA TYR A 29 1.52 22.15 -3.91
C TYR A 29 0.49 22.11 -5.04
N ARG A 30 0.28 20.94 -5.64
CA ARG A 30 -0.74 20.71 -6.68
C ARG A 30 -2.14 20.44 -6.12
N SER A 31 -2.34 20.61 -4.82
CA SER A 31 -3.62 20.32 -4.13
C SER A 31 -4.14 18.91 -4.39
N MET A 32 -3.24 17.94 -4.56
CA MET A 32 -3.63 16.53 -4.72
C MET A 32 -3.83 15.84 -3.38
N ILE A 33 -3.04 16.26 -2.39
CA ILE A 33 -3.13 15.82 -1.01
C ILE A 33 -3.08 17.03 -0.08
N GLN A 34 -3.75 16.93 1.07
CA GLN A 34 -3.87 17.99 2.06
C GLN A 34 -3.28 17.51 3.39
N ALA A 35 -2.45 18.33 4.02
CA ALA A 35 -1.99 18.06 5.38
C ALA A 35 -3.15 18.17 6.38
N ILE A 36 -3.27 17.20 7.28
CA ILE A 36 -4.29 17.13 8.33
C ILE A 36 -3.67 17.41 9.70
N THR A 37 -2.43 16.97 9.92
CA THR A 37 -1.74 17.18 11.18
C THR A 37 -0.28 17.48 10.90
N LEU A 38 0.23 18.53 11.55
CA LEU A 38 1.65 18.90 11.56
C LEU A 38 2.25 18.51 12.92
N HIS A 39 3.51 18.11 12.91
CA HIS A 39 4.34 17.97 14.10
C HIS A 39 5.15 19.25 14.34
N ALA A 40 5.99 19.25 15.38
CA ALA A 40 6.98 20.32 15.57
C ALA A 40 7.82 20.50 14.30
N ARG A 41 8.14 21.76 13.96
CA ARG A 41 8.90 22.15 12.76
C ARG A 41 8.19 21.86 11.43
N ASP A 42 6.86 21.98 11.39
CA ASP A 42 6.03 21.89 10.17
C ASP A 42 6.14 20.56 9.40
N VAL A 43 6.52 19.48 10.10
CA VAL A 43 6.59 18.14 9.51
C VAL A 43 5.19 17.56 9.43
N VAL A 44 4.73 17.20 8.23
CA VAL A 44 3.40 16.59 8.04
C VAL A 44 3.37 15.19 8.66
N LYS A 45 2.57 15.02 9.71
CA LYS A 45 2.34 13.73 10.38
C LYS A 45 1.22 12.93 9.74
N ALA A 46 0.17 13.62 9.29
CA ALA A 46 -0.98 13.02 8.63
C ALA A 46 -1.43 13.87 7.46
N CYS A 47 -1.86 13.23 6.38
CA CYS A 47 -2.43 13.88 5.21
C CYS A 47 -3.67 13.11 4.71
N LYS A 48 -4.46 13.77 3.88
CA LYS A 48 -5.67 13.21 3.25
C LYS A 48 -5.61 13.49 1.75
N VAL A 49 -6.06 12.54 0.95
CA VAL A 49 -6.27 12.74 -0.50
C VAL A 49 -7.59 13.47 -0.72
N HIS A 50 -7.61 14.48 -1.60
CA HIS A 50 -8.85 15.16 -1.96
C HIS A 50 -9.85 14.20 -2.62
N ASN A 51 -11.16 14.42 -2.44
CA ASN A 51 -12.20 13.53 -2.95
C ASN A 51 -12.09 13.30 -4.47
N LEU A 52 -11.91 14.38 -5.24
CA LEU A 52 -11.73 14.30 -6.69
C LEU A 52 -10.49 13.47 -7.08
N MET A 53 -9.36 13.69 -6.41
CA MET A 53 -8.14 12.91 -6.68
C MET A 53 -8.29 11.45 -6.29
N ARG A 54 -9.08 11.15 -5.25
CA ARG A 54 -9.41 9.76 -4.89
C ARG A 54 -10.21 9.10 -6.00
N GLU A 55 -11.19 9.79 -6.58
CA GLU A 55 -11.97 9.27 -7.71
C GLU A 55 -11.09 9.01 -8.94
N VAL A 56 -10.26 9.97 -9.32
CA VAL A 56 -9.30 9.83 -10.42
C VAL A 56 -8.35 8.64 -10.17
N ALA A 57 -7.75 8.56 -8.98
CA ALA A 57 -6.84 7.48 -8.64
C ALA A 57 -7.52 6.10 -8.63
N THR A 58 -8.79 6.04 -8.19
CA THR A 58 -9.58 4.79 -8.19
C THR A 58 -9.88 4.35 -9.62
N GLN A 59 -10.20 5.28 -10.51
CA GLN A 59 -10.44 4.98 -11.91
C GLN A 59 -9.16 4.48 -12.59
N MET A 60 -8.05 5.21 -12.46
CA MET A 60 -6.74 4.80 -13.00
C MET A 60 -6.28 3.45 -12.45
N PHE A 61 -6.50 3.18 -11.16
CA PHE A 61 -6.14 1.91 -10.55
C PHE A 61 -6.81 0.72 -11.23
N LYS A 62 -8.09 0.86 -11.59
CA LYS A 62 -8.87 -0.18 -12.28
C LYS A 62 -8.46 -0.32 -13.74
N GLU A 63 -8.33 0.80 -14.46
CA GLU A 63 -7.95 0.83 -15.88
C GLU A 63 -6.57 0.22 -16.11
N GLU A 64 -5.59 0.62 -15.29
CA GLU A 64 -4.21 0.14 -15.38
C GLU A 64 -4.00 -1.22 -14.70
N LYS A 65 -5.06 -1.80 -14.11
CA LYS A 65 -5.00 -3.07 -13.38
C LYS A 65 -3.86 -3.07 -12.36
N PHE A 66 -3.70 -1.95 -11.67
CA PHE A 66 -2.50 -1.64 -10.88
C PHE A 66 -2.29 -2.61 -9.73
N GLY A 67 -3.37 -3.15 -9.16
CA GLY A 67 -3.35 -4.17 -8.11
C GLY A 67 -4.74 -4.70 -7.81
N ALA A 68 -4.82 -5.57 -6.81
CA ALA A 68 -6.07 -6.03 -6.23
C ALA A 68 -6.22 -5.51 -4.80
N ILE A 69 -7.45 -5.15 -4.44
CA ILE A 69 -7.82 -4.75 -3.08
C ILE A 69 -8.87 -5.74 -2.62
N LEU A 70 -8.61 -6.43 -1.51
CA LEU A 70 -9.57 -7.30 -0.84
C LEU A 70 -10.14 -6.57 0.37
N VAL A 71 -11.46 -6.41 0.39
CA VAL A 71 -12.18 -5.75 1.51
C VAL A 71 -13.05 -6.76 2.29
N ASP A 72 -13.58 -7.79 1.63
CA ASP A 72 -14.44 -8.83 2.22
C ASP A 72 -14.14 -10.22 1.63
N ARG A 73 -14.73 -11.28 2.21
CA ARG A 73 -14.61 -12.67 1.74
C ARG A 73 -15.20 -12.82 0.33
N GLY A 74 -14.46 -13.49 -0.55
CA GLY A 74 -14.99 -14.02 -1.82
C GLY A 74 -14.55 -13.31 -3.09
N GLU A 75 -13.71 -12.28 -3.00
CA GLU A 75 -13.14 -11.65 -4.21
C GLU A 75 -11.99 -12.49 -4.76
N GLU A 76 -12.18 -13.03 -5.97
CA GLU A 76 -11.11 -13.71 -6.70
C GLU A 76 -10.07 -12.70 -7.17
N ILE A 77 -8.80 -12.96 -6.85
CA ILE A 77 -7.69 -12.16 -7.37
C ILE A 77 -7.26 -12.75 -8.72
N GLU A 78 -7.34 -11.95 -9.78
CA GLU A 78 -6.78 -12.37 -11.06
C GLU A 78 -5.24 -12.45 -10.99
N ASP A 79 -4.67 -13.46 -11.65
CA ASP A 79 -3.22 -13.78 -11.64
C ASP A 79 -2.30 -12.67 -12.20
N ARG A 80 -2.87 -11.69 -12.90
CA ARG A 80 -2.11 -10.56 -13.46
C ARG A 80 -1.68 -9.52 -12.43
N HIS A 81 -2.30 -9.48 -11.25
CA HIS A 81 -2.02 -8.44 -10.26
C HIS A 81 -0.70 -8.73 -9.54
N ARG A 82 0.19 -7.74 -9.49
CA ARG A 82 1.47 -7.83 -8.77
C ARG A 82 1.44 -7.15 -7.40
N ARG A 83 0.34 -6.45 -7.09
CA ARG A 83 0.12 -5.75 -5.84
C ARG A 83 -1.17 -6.25 -5.23
N LEU A 84 -1.14 -6.58 -3.95
CA LEU A 84 -2.31 -7.04 -3.20
C LEU A 84 -2.40 -6.23 -1.91
N SER A 85 -3.55 -5.61 -1.68
CA SER A 85 -3.89 -4.97 -0.42
C SER A 85 -5.07 -5.68 0.22
N VAL A 86 -4.98 -6.01 1.50
CA VAL A 86 -6.05 -6.70 2.23
C VAL A 86 -6.46 -5.85 3.42
N TYR A 87 -7.71 -5.40 3.44
CA TYR A 87 -8.31 -4.60 4.51
C TYR A 87 -9.23 -5.46 5.39
N ASN A 88 -9.43 -5.06 6.65
CA ASN A 88 -10.42 -5.60 7.59
C ASN A 88 -10.33 -7.13 7.90
N ASN A 89 -11.39 -7.67 8.51
CA ASN A 89 -11.61 -9.06 8.98
C ASN A 89 -11.63 -10.12 7.86
N ALA A 90 -10.90 -9.92 6.76
CA ALA A 90 -10.48 -10.98 5.85
C ALA A 90 -9.50 -11.93 6.57
N GLU A 91 -9.99 -12.63 7.59
CA GLU A 91 -9.29 -13.69 8.31
C GLU A 91 -8.91 -14.84 7.37
N ASN A 92 -9.65 -14.96 6.26
CA ASN A 92 -9.39 -15.92 5.20
C ASN A 92 -8.85 -15.19 3.98
N ILE A 93 -7.54 -15.02 3.93
CA ILE A 93 -6.86 -14.62 2.71
C ILE A 93 -7.06 -15.75 1.68
N PRO A 94 -7.31 -15.45 0.39
CA PRO A 94 -7.58 -16.49 -0.59
C PRO A 94 -6.47 -17.54 -0.64
N THR A 95 -6.85 -18.81 -0.62
CA THR A 95 -5.93 -19.97 -0.61
C THR A 95 -5.07 -20.08 -1.88
N ASN A 96 -5.33 -19.24 -2.89
CA ASN A 96 -4.59 -19.18 -4.14
C ASN A 96 -3.50 -18.09 -4.15
N VAL A 97 -3.33 -17.30 -3.07
CA VAL A 97 -2.35 -16.18 -3.06
C VAL A 97 -0.93 -16.67 -3.34
N GLY A 98 -0.56 -17.86 -2.88
CA GLY A 98 0.75 -18.45 -3.20
C GLY A 98 0.97 -18.84 -4.67
N LYS A 99 -0.10 -18.90 -5.48
CA LYS A 99 -0.01 -19.13 -6.93
C LYS A 99 0.11 -17.83 -7.72
N LEU A 100 -0.20 -16.69 -7.09
CA LEU A 100 -0.20 -15.39 -7.73
C LEU A 100 1.21 -14.79 -7.76
N ASN A 101 1.48 -13.99 -8.79
CA ASN A 101 2.74 -13.26 -8.94
C ASN A 101 2.80 -11.97 -8.08
N ILE A 102 2.38 -12.04 -6.81
CA ILE A 102 2.37 -10.89 -5.89
C ILE A 102 3.80 -10.50 -5.52
N ARG A 103 4.15 -9.24 -5.78
CA ARG A 103 5.44 -8.63 -5.43
C ARG A 103 5.33 -7.59 -4.32
N SER A 104 4.17 -6.98 -4.17
CA SER A 104 3.87 -6.02 -3.11
C SER A 104 2.63 -6.47 -2.34
N PHE A 105 2.78 -6.72 -1.05
CA PHE A 105 1.70 -7.16 -0.19
C PHE A 105 1.48 -6.17 0.96
N HIS A 106 0.24 -5.72 1.12
CA HIS A 106 -0.16 -4.83 2.21
C HIS A 106 -1.31 -5.44 3.00
N ARG A 107 -1.13 -5.60 4.30
CA ARG A 107 -2.19 -5.94 5.25
C ARG A 107 -2.49 -4.72 6.10
N PHE A 108 -3.74 -4.27 6.03
CA PHE A 108 -4.28 -3.24 6.90
C PHE A 108 -5.36 -3.90 7.76
N SER A 109 -5.08 -4.08 9.04
CA SER A 109 -6.03 -4.61 10.01
C SER A 109 -6.23 -3.60 11.13
N ALA A 110 -7.45 -3.51 11.64
CA ALA A 110 -7.75 -2.85 12.91
C ALA A 110 -8.02 -3.86 14.03
N THR A 111 -8.01 -5.16 13.71
CA THR A 111 -8.26 -6.29 14.61
C THR A 111 -7.03 -7.17 14.74
N GLU A 112 -6.92 -7.87 15.87
CA GLU A 112 -5.85 -8.84 16.10
C GLU A 112 -5.87 -9.95 15.04
N VAL A 113 -4.69 -10.27 14.51
CA VAL A 113 -4.53 -11.36 13.53
C VAL A 113 -3.73 -12.46 14.20
N SER A 114 -4.29 -13.67 14.24
CA SER A 114 -3.55 -14.82 14.77
C SER A 114 -2.18 -14.97 14.09
N CYS A 115 -1.11 -15.08 14.90
CA CYS A 115 0.26 -15.33 14.42
C CYS A 115 0.32 -16.50 13.44
N SER A 116 -0.49 -17.54 13.70
CA SER A 116 -0.53 -18.75 12.90
C SER A 116 -1.08 -18.52 11.49
N ALA A 117 -2.12 -17.70 11.37
CA ALA A 117 -2.71 -17.31 10.10
C ALA A 117 -1.75 -16.43 9.29
N LEU A 118 -1.14 -15.45 9.95
CA LEU A 118 -0.16 -14.56 9.32
C LEU A 118 1.09 -15.33 8.84
N ARG A 119 1.59 -16.29 9.63
CA ARG A 119 2.73 -17.12 9.24
C ARG A 119 2.41 -18.01 8.03
N LYS A 120 1.22 -18.61 7.98
CA LYS A 120 0.77 -19.41 6.82
C LYS A 120 0.73 -18.56 5.55
N LEU A 121 0.10 -17.39 5.64
CA LEU A 121 0.05 -16.43 4.54
C LEU A 121 1.45 -16.05 4.02
N LEU A 122 2.34 -15.64 4.93
CA LEU A 122 3.67 -15.19 4.53
C LEU A 122 4.49 -16.31 3.89
N ALA A 123 4.27 -17.56 4.28
CA ALA A 123 4.91 -18.72 3.65
C ALA A 123 4.45 -18.95 2.19
N GLU A 124 3.25 -18.49 1.83
CA GLU A 124 2.73 -18.55 0.47
C GLU A 124 3.25 -17.41 -0.42
N LEU A 125 3.55 -16.25 0.16
CA LEU A 125 4.00 -15.03 -0.53
C LEU A 125 5.48 -15.06 -0.97
N ARG A 126 5.85 -16.05 -1.79
CA ARG A 126 7.26 -16.33 -2.16
C ARG A 126 7.94 -15.27 -3.03
N LEU A 127 7.16 -14.43 -3.74
CA LEU A 127 7.67 -13.44 -4.69
C LEU A 127 7.61 -12.01 -4.14
N VAL A 128 7.18 -11.84 -2.89
CA VAL A 128 7.03 -10.52 -2.27
C VAL A 128 8.39 -9.91 -1.98
N ARG A 129 8.59 -8.70 -2.50
CA ARG A 129 9.74 -7.84 -2.24
C ARG A 129 9.43 -6.70 -1.27
N MET A 130 8.14 -6.37 -1.11
CA MET A 130 7.69 -5.31 -0.21
C MET A 130 6.48 -5.79 0.59
N LEU A 131 6.63 -5.78 1.91
CA LEU A 131 5.64 -6.21 2.88
C LEU A 131 5.27 -5.04 3.80
N ASN A 132 3.96 -4.74 3.90
CA ASN A 132 3.44 -3.79 4.86
C ASN A 132 2.41 -4.48 5.78
N LEU A 133 2.62 -4.43 7.09
CA LEU A 133 1.72 -5.00 8.12
C LEU A 133 1.20 -3.92 9.08
N GLN A 134 1.00 -2.70 8.57
CA GLN A 134 0.59 -1.57 9.40
C GLN A 134 -0.75 -1.82 10.10
N GLY A 135 -0.78 -1.61 11.42
CA GLY A 135 -1.97 -1.82 12.26
C GLY A 135 -2.25 -3.27 12.65
N VAL A 136 -1.45 -4.23 12.16
CA VAL A 136 -1.60 -5.64 12.56
C VAL A 136 -1.05 -5.82 13.97
N HIS A 137 -1.93 -6.14 14.91
CA HIS A 137 -1.59 -6.57 16.26
C HIS A 137 -1.51 -8.11 16.29
N ILE A 138 -0.44 -8.62 16.90
CA ILE A 138 -0.04 -10.03 16.96
C ILE A 138 -0.11 -10.50 18.41
#